data_AF-A0A0M5JQV9-F1
#
_entry.id   AF-A0A0M5JQV9-F1
#
_cell.length_a   1.000
_cell.length_b   1.000
_cell.length_c   1.000
_cell.angle_alpha   90.00
_cell.angle_beta   90.00
_cell.angle_gamma   90.00
#
_symmetry.space_group_name_H-M   'P 1'
#
loop_
_entity.id
_entity.type
_entity.pdbx_description
1 polymer ?
#
loop_
_entity_poly.entity_id
_entity_poly.type
_entity_poly.pdbx_seq_one_letter_code
_entity_poly.pdbx_strand_id
1 'polypeptide(L)'
;MKKRPLCSCGSRLAAEHCCEKFQIHSFTIPFTKSQTREKIIKKLQIGSEFQMRNRALAFFYGDDLIAYKLGKPKDPNRNEFLFHLSYYFTDYLEDLSPSSWQECTPLFWEEFISTYFPGRISISKTVDKTEEFFTELQKFVRWLDRKTGTSWFNTVEGFIRMNKDDIKTGEAALNSLVLHHFPHIHDHDFDQKDFEADQQRLGTLIHSVDGLFEVQTVIDDVFVLNNFEDGKTYHTKGLPNCILPGILLKGAIGKRKHDFFWRWCATGAVFPKSSKKFMRTDKTVIIL
;
A
#
# COMPACT_ATOMS: atom_id res chain seq x y z
N MET A 1 6.65 16.19 4.96
CA MET A 1 5.69 15.29 5.66
C MET A 1 6.45 14.48 6.69
N LYS A 2 5.92 14.36 7.92
CA LYS A 2 6.50 13.48 8.94
C LYS A 2 6.32 12.02 8.49
N LYS A 3 7.41 11.26 8.44
CA LYS A 3 7.39 9.84 8.05
C LYS A 3 6.72 9.03 9.15
N ARG A 4 5.78 8.16 8.78
CA ARG A 4 5.09 7.29 9.73
C ARG A 4 5.49 5.84 9.49
N PRO A 5 6.09 5.15 10.48
CA PRO A 5 6.27 3.71 10.38
C PRO A 5 4.92 3.03 10.19
N LEU A 6 4.86 1.99 9.36
CA LEU A 6 3.68 1.12 9.28
C LEU A 6 3.61 0.24 10.53
N CYS A 7 2.40 -0.04 11.01
CA CYS A 7 2.19 -0.89 12.17
C CYS A 7 2.52 -2.36 11.87
N SER A 8 3.14 -3.03 12.84
CA SER A 8 3.43 -4.47 12.85
C SER A 8 2.18 -5.36 13.05
N CYS A 9 1.03 -4.78 13.40
CA CYS A 9 -0.25 -5.48 13.62
C CYS A 9 -0.86 -6.12 12.36
N GLY A 10 -0.26 -5.91 11.17
CA GLY A 10 -0.80 -6.39 9.89
C GLY A 10 -1.92 -5.52 9.28
N SER A 11 -2.40 -4.48 9.97
CA SER A 11 -3.41 -3.55 9.43
C SER A 11 -2.91 -2.70 8.25
N ARG A 12 -1.58 -2.60 8.11
CA ARG A 12 -0.88 -1.73 7.15
C ARG A 12 -1.25 -0.24 7.32
N LEU A 13 -1.72 0.15 8.51
CA LEU A 13 -1.91 1.56 8.94
C LEU A 13 -0.63 2.10 9.56
N ALA A 14 -0.53 3.42 9.77
CA ALA A 14 0.56 4.00 10.54
C ALA A 14 0.59 3.44 11.98
N ALA A 15 1.79 3.22 12.53
CA ALA A 15 2.00 2.60 13.84
C ALA A 15 1.32 3.38 14.97
N GLU A 16 1.34 4.71 14.90
CA GLU A 16 0.67 5.61 15.85
C GLU A 16 -0.87 5.50 15.84
N HIS A 17 -1.45 4.89 14.79
CA HIS A 17 -2.91 4.82 14.58
C HIS A 17 -3.50 3.41 14.60
N CYS A 18 -2.70 2.35 14.49
CA CYS A 18 -3.23 0.97 14.56
C CYS A 18 -3.46 0.49 16.01
N CYS A 19 -2.55 0.83 16.94
CA CYS A 19 -2.44 0.11 18.22
C CYS A 19 -2.41 0.99 19.48
N GLU A 20 -2.51 2.33 19.36
CA GLU A 20 -2.73 3.23 20.50
C GLU A 20 -4.10 3.92 20.45
N LYS A 21 -4.49 4.54 21.58
CA LYS A 21 -5.83 5.09 21.87
C LYS A 21 -6.41 5.89 20.69
N PHE A 22 -7.52 5.40 20.13
CA PHE A 22 -8.33 6.07 19.12
C PHE A 22 -8.59 7.54 19.48
N GLN A 23 -7.98 8.46 18.75
CA GLN A 23 -8.41 9.86 18.73
C GLN A 23 -9.60 9.97 17.77
N ILE A 24 -10.80 10.15 18.32
CA ILE A 24 -12.02 10.32 17.53
C ILE A 24 -12.14 11.81 17.17
N HIS A 25 -11.80 12.14 15.93
CA HIS A 25 -12.13 13.44 15.36
C HIS A 25 -13.58 13.42 14.84
N SER A 26 -14.46 14.16 15.50
CA SER A 26 -15.81 14.43 15.03
C SER A 26 -15.91 15.87 14.53
N PHE A 27 -16.63 16.06 13.43
CA PHE A 27 -16.97 17.38 12.91
C PHE A 27 -18.43 17.37 12.47
N THR A 28 -19.05 18.54 12.53
CA THR A 28 -20.42 18.74 12.05
C THR A 28 -20.35 19.49 10.72
N ILE A 29 -21.00 18.97 9.68
CA ILE A 29 -21.19 19.69 8.43
C ILE A 29 -22.52 20.45 8.56
N PRO A 30 -22.51 21.79 8.71
CA PRO A 30 -23.74 22.55 8.79
C PRO A 30 -24.46 22.51 7.44
N PHE A 31 -25.73 22.08 7.45
CA PHE A 31 -26.57 22.12 6.26
C PHE A 31 -26.86 23.58 5.87
N THR A 32 -26.17 24.08 4.84
CA THR A 32 -26.53 25.36 4.22
C THR A 32 -27.68 25.15 3.24
N LYS A 33 -28.46 26.21 2.97
CA LYS A 33 -29.63 26.15 2.05
C LYS A 33 -29.31 25.60 0.64
N SER A 34 -28.05 25.60 0.20
CA SER A 34 -27.60 25.08 -1.10
C SER A 34 -27.31 23.56 -1.12
N GLN A 35 -27.07 22.95 0.05
CA GLN A 35 -26.81 21.52 0.22
C GLN A 35 -28.07 20.82 0.74
N THR A 36 -28.87 20.26 -0.17
CA THR A 36 -30.02 19.44 0.22
C THR A 36 -29.55 18.10 0.81
N ARG A 37 -30.25 17.60 1.83
CA ARG A 37 -30.03 16.27 2.42
C ARG A 37 -29.89 15.17 1.35
N GLU A 38 -30.70 15.26 0.31
CA GLU A 38 -30.66 14.37 -0.85
C GLU A 38 -29.31 14.36 -1.58
N LYS A 39 -28.67 15.53 -1.76
CA LYS A 39 -27.33 15.60 -2.38
C LYS A 39 -26.29 14.86 -1.55
N ILE A 40 -26.33 14.98 -0.22
CA ILE A 40 -25.41 14.27 0.67
C ILE A 40 -25.66 12.77 0.66
N ILE A 41 -26.93 12.34 0.72
CA ILE A 41 -27.28 10.91 0.61
C ILE A 41 -26.79 10.33 -0.72
N LYS A 42 -26.98 11.05 -1.83
CA LYS A 42 -26.50 10.61 -3.14
C LYS A 42 -24.97 10.51 -3.18
N LYS A 43 -24.26 11.47 -2.60
CA LYS A 43 -22.79 11.43 -2.49
C LYS A 43 -22.32 10.23 -1.66
N LEU A 44 -22.98 9.92 -0.54
CA LEU A 44 -22.69 8.74 0.29
C LEU A 44 -22.90 7.45 -0.49
N GLN A 45 -24.00 7.33 -1.24
CA GLN A 45 -24.28 6.16 -2.07
C GLN A 45 -23.18 5.94 -3.12
N ILE A 46 -22.81 6.97 -3.87
CA ILE A 46 -21.73 6.85 -4.88
C ILE A 46 -20.39 6.54 -4.21
N GLY A 47 -20.08 7.21 -3.10
CA GLY A 47 -18.87 6.97 -2.31
C GLY A 47 -18.74 5.52 -1.84
N SER A 48 -19.85 4.89 -1.45
CA SER A 48 -19.85 3.50 -0.99
C SER A 48 -19.47 2.48 -2.08
N GLU A 49 -19.68 2.80 -3.36
CA GLU A 49 -19.31 1.90 -4.47
C GLU A 49 -17.80 1.66 -4.59
N PHE A 50 -16.99 2.56 -4.03
CA PHE A 50 -15.53 2.42 -3.92
C PHE A 50 -15.04 2.52 -2.46
N GLN A 51 -15.95 2.27 -1.51
CA GLN A 51 -15.68 2.26 -0.06
C GLN A 51 -15.05 3.55 0.49
N MET A 52 -15.41 4.70 -0.07
CA MET A 52 -14.98 5.99 0.46
C MET A 52 -15.47 6.18 1.89
N ARG A 53 -14.59 6.56 2.83
CA ARG A 53 -15.02 6.89 4.20
C ARG A 53 -15.97 8.09 4.16
N ASN A 54 -17.07 8.04 4.91
CA ASN A 54 -18.06 9.14 4.95
C ASN A 54 -17.43 10.50 5.27
N ARG A 55 -16.37 10.52 6.10
CA ARG A 55 -15.63 11.74 6.45
C ARG A 55 -14.98 12.43 5.24
N ALA A 56 -14.65 11.68 4.18
CA ALA A 56 -14.09 12.22 2.94
C ALA A 56 -14.96 13.30 2.31
N LEU A 57 -16.29 13.25 2.51
CA LEU A 57 -17.23 14.24 2.00
C LEU A 57 -17.03 15.65 2.57
N ALA A 58 -16.33 15.79 3.69
CA ALA A 58 -15.98 17.08 4.27
C ALA A 58 -14.63 17.61 3.80
N PHE A 59 -13.84 16.81 3.09
CA PHE A 59 -12.52 17.18 2.62
C PHE A 59 -12.54 17.57 1.15
N PHE A 60 -11.53 18.36 0.74
CA PHE A 60 -11.45 18.95 -0.60
C PHE A 60 -11.53 17.93 -1.75
N TYR A 61 -11.04 16.70 -1.53
CA TYR A 61 -10.99 15.66 -2.55
C TYR A 61 -12.31 14.89 -2.72
N GLY A 62 -13.20 14.85 -1.71
CA GLY A 62 -14.35 13.95 -1.70
C GLY A 62 -15.30 14.15 -2.88
N ASP A 63 -15.63 15.41 -3.17
CA ASP A 63 -16.48 15.78 -4.30
C ASP A 63 -15.82 15.50 -5.65
N ASP A 64 -14.48 15.59 -5.72
CA ASP A 64 -13.73 15.29 -6.92
C ASP A 64 -13.65 13.79 -7.21
N LEU A 65 -13.43 12.96 -6.18
CA LEU A 65 -13.46 11.51 -6.34
C LEU A 65 -14.84 11.02 -6.82
N ILE A 66 -15.92 11.56 -6.25
CA ILE A 66 -17.29 11.27 -6.68
C ILE A 66 -17.53 11.75 -8.12
N ALA A 67 -17.09 12.96 -8.48
CA ALA A 67 -17.24 13.47 -9.83
C ALA A 67 -16.48 12.61 -10.86
N TYR A 68 -15.26 12.15 -10.52
CA TYR A 68 -14.49 11.25 -11.38
C TYR A 68 -15.17 9.89 -11.52
N LYS A 69 -15.70 9.33 -10.42
CA LYS A 69 -16.49 8.09 -10.42
C LYS A 69 -17.67 8.18 -11.39
N LEU A 70 -18.43 9.26 -11.35
CA LEU A 70 -19.60 9.47 -12.21
C LEU A 70 -19.27 9.50 -13.71
N GLY A 71 -18.03 9.79 -14.11
CA GLY A 71 -17.61 9.70 -15.51
C GLY A 71 -17.60 8.27 -16.06
N LYS A 72 -17.45 7.26 -15.21
CA LYS A 72 -17.56 5.83 -15.55
C LYS A 72 -18.13 5.01 -14.37
N PRO A 73 -19.46 5.03 -14.17
CA PRO A 73 -20.08 4.50 -12.95
C PRO A 73 -19.98 2.98 -12.76
N LYS A 74 -19.64 2.19 -13.80
CA LYS A 74 -19.57 0.72 -13.69
C LYS A 74 -18.16 0.16 -13.86
N ASP A 75 -17.15 1.02 -13.95
CA ASP A 75 -15.76 0.62 -14.19
C ASP A 75 -15.12 0.11 -12.88
N PRO A 76 -14.77 -1.20 -12.78
CA PRO A 76 -14.21 -1.78 -11.57
C PRO A 76 -12.79 -1.25 -11.28
N ASN A 77 -11.98 -1.01 -12.32
CA ASN A 77 -10.60 -0.53 -12.16
C ASN A 77 -10.60 0.90 -11.61
N ARG A 78 -11.59 1.70 -12.02
CA ARG A 78 -11.83 3.01 -11.41
C ARG A 78 -12.21 2.91 -9.94
N ASN A 79 -13.03 1.94 -9.55
CA ASN A 79 -13.38 1.74 -8.14
C ASN A 79 -12.17 1.35 -7.30
N GLU A 80 -11.36 0.40 -7.77
CA GLU A 80 -10.14 -0.02 -7.09
C GLU A 80 -9.14 1.16 -6.94
N PHE A 81 -8.94 1.92 -8.02
CA PHE A 81 -8.12 3.13 -7.98
C PHE A 81 -8.64 4.16 -6.96
N LEU A 82 -9.94 4.48 -7.01
CA LEU A 82 -10.55 5.47 -6.11
C LEU A 82 -10.55 5.01 -4.66
N PHE A 83 -10.70 3.71 -4.41
CA PHE A 83 -10.53 3.11 -3.10
C PHE A 83 -9.14 3.42 -2.54
N HIS A 84 -8.09 3.10 -3.30
CA HIS A 84 -6.71 3.36 -2.87
C HIS A 84 -6.41 4.84 -2.65
N LEU A 85 -6.85 5.72 -3.56
CA LEU A 85 -6.62 7.16 -3.41
C LEU A 85 -7.38 7.73 -2.21
N SER A 86 -8.65 7.36 -2.03
CA SER A 86 -9.45 7.74 -0.86
C SER A 86 -8.78 7.29 0.44
N TYR A 87 -8.37 6.02 0.53
CA TYR A 87 -7.74 5.49 1.73
C TYR A 87 -6.36 6.09 2.00
N TYR A 88 -5.61 6.48 0.97
CA TYR A 88 -4.36 7.20 1.16
C TYR A 88 -4.61 8.53 1.86
N PHE A 89 -5.62 9.30 1.45
CA PHE A 89 -6.00 10.51 2.16
C PHE A 89 -6.53 10.24 3.56
N THR A 90 -7.49 9.32 3.70
CA THR A 90 -8.21 9.17 4.97
C THR A 90 -7.42 8.42 6.02
N ASP A 91 -6.80 7.29 5.67
CA ASP A 91 -6.32 6.30 6.65
C ASP A 91 -4.78 6.21 6.67
N TYR A 92 -4.10 6.72 5.64
CA TYR A 92 -2.63 6.78 5.63
C TYR A 92 -2.11 8.16 6.05
N LEU A 93 -2.57 9.23 5.39
CA LEU A 93 -2.15 10.59 5.71
C LEU A 93 -2.86 11.13 6.96
N GLU A 94 -4.17 10.89 7.09
CA GLU A 94 -5.00 11.43 8.17
C GLU A 94 -4.79 12.95 8.31
N ASP A 95 -4.27 13.42 9.46
CA ASP A 95 -4.01 14.84 9.74
C ASP A 95 -2.92 15.46 8.85
N LEU A 96 -2.14 14.64 8.15
CA LEU A 96 -1.13 15.09 7.19
C LEU A 96 -1.70 15.23 5.76
N SER A 97 -3.00 15.00 5.59
CA SER A 97 -3.67 15.24 4.31
C SER A 97 -3.49 16.71 3.90
N PRO A 98 -3.08 17.00 2.65
CA PRO A 98 -3.05 18.36 2.15
C PRO A 98 -4.45 18.99 2.22
N SER A 99 -4.53 20.33 2.18
CA SER A 99 -5.82 21.01 2.23
C SER A 99 -6.45 21.24 0.85
N SER A 100 -5.66 21.05 -0.22
CA SER A 100 -6.07 21.21 -1.61
C SER A 100 -5.22 20.36 -2.56
N TRP A 101 -5.66 20.21 -3.82
CA TRP A 101 -4.87 19.54 -4.85
C TRP A 101 -3.58 20.28 -5.20
N GLN A 102 -3.54 21.60 -5.05
CA GLN A 102 -2.35 22.42 -5.28
C GLN A 102 -1.27 22.16 -4.22
N GLU A 103 -1.67 21.72 -3.03
CA GLU A 103 -0.76 21.34 -1.94
C GLU A 103 -0.31 19.88 -2.01
N CYS A 104 -0.80 19.08 -2.97
CA CYS A 104 -0.29 17.73 -3.24
C CYS A 104 1.09 17.78 -3.90
N THR A 105 2.13 18.06 -3.10
CA THR A 105 3.53 18.19 -3.54
C THR A 105 4.01 17.00 -4.38
N PRO A 106 5.13 17.11 -5.14
CA PRO A 106 5.72 15.96 -5.83
C PRO A 106 5.95 14.73 -4.92
N LEU A 107 6.28 14.95 -3.65
CA LEU A 107 6.48 13.87 -2.68
C LEU A 107 5.20 13.13 -2.32
N PHE A 108 4.05 13.82 -2.30
CA PHE A 108 2.75 13.17 -2.11
C PHE A 108 2.53 12.12 -3.21
N TRP A 109 2.75 12.52 -4.46
CA TRP A 109 2.56 11.62 -5.61
C TRP A 109 3.58 10.49 -5.61
N GLU A 110 4.84 10.79 -5.31
CA GLU A 110 5.89 9.79 -5.26
C GLU A 110 5.68 8.77 -4.15
N GLU A 111 5.28 9.20 -2.95
CA GLU A 111 4.97 8.29 -1.83
C GLU A 111 3.75 7.44 -2.15
N PHE A 112 2.69 8.03 -2.73
CA PHE A 112 1.50 7.30 -3.16
C PHE A 112 1.85 6.16 -4.13
N ILE A 113 2.68 6.46 -5.14
CA ILE A 113 3.08 5.51 -6.19
C ILE A 113 4.09 4.48 -5.69
N SER A 114 5.15 4.92 -5.01
CA SER A 114 6.28 4.06 -4.67
C SER A 114 6.13 3.34 -3.34
N THR A 115 5.30 3.83 -2.42
CA THR A 115 5.23 3.29 -1.05
C THR A 115 3.83 2.82 -0.72
N TYR A 116 2.83 3.68 -0.81
CA TYR A 116 1.47 3.33 -0.40
C TYR A 116 0.88 2.21 -1.30
N PHE A 117 0.89 2.42 -2.62
CA PHE A 117 0.28 1.47 -3.54
C PHE A 117 0.95 0.08 -3.49
N PRO A 118 2.29 -0.08 -3.54
CA PRO A 118 2.92 -1.40 -3.43
C PRO A 118 2.60 -2.13 -2.12
N GLY A 119 2.36 -1.38 -1.03
CA GLY A 119 1.89 -1.94 0.24
C GLY A 119 0.44 -2.45 0.21
N ARG A 120 -0.31 -2.18 -0.86
CA ARG A 120 -1.75 -2.46 -0.99
C ARG A 120 -2.11 -3.25 -2.24
N ILE A 121 -1.13 -3.66 -3.05
CA ILE A 121 -1.36 -4.52 -4.21
C ILE A 121 -2.05 -5.82 -3.77
N SER A 122 -3.14 -6.15 -4.45
CA SER A 122 -3.89 -7.40 -4.26
C SER A 122 -3.17 -8.56 -4.95
N ILE A 123 -3.25 -9.75 -4.37
CA ILE A 123 -2.74 -10.99 -4.99
C ILE A 123 -3.65 -11.35 -6.16
N SER A 124 -3.09 -11.62 -7.34
CA SER A 124 -3.83 -11.90 -8.56
C SER A 124 -3.11 -12.93 -9.45
N LYS A 125 -3.88 -13.71 -10.21
CA LYS A 125 -3.32 -14.69 -11.16
C LYS A 125 -2.56 -14.02 -12.32
N THR A 126 -2.98 -12.81 -12.70
CA THR A 126 -2.57 -12.15 -13.94
C THR A 126 -1.44 -11.15 -13.76
N VAL A 127 -1.12 -10.74 -12.52
CA VAL A 127 -0.01 -9.82 -12.20
C VAL A 127 -0.11 -8.51 -13.01
N ASP A 128 -1.32 -7.97 -13.13
CA ASP A 128 -1.68 -6.79 -13.92
C ASP A 128 -2.11 -5.59 -13.06
N LYS A 129 -2.16 -5.71 -11.74
CA LYS A 129 -2.71 -4.68 -10.84
C LYS A 129 -1.94 -3.39 -10.90
N THR A 130 -0.62 -3.47 -11.06
CA THR A 130 0.22 -2.29 -11.26
C THR A 130 -0.15 -1.52 -12.52
N GLU A 131 -0.42 -2.21 -13.63
CA GLU A 131 -0.76 -1.56 -14.90
C GLU A 131 -2.15 -0.94 -14.89
N GLU A 132 -3.12 -1.66 -14.32
CA GLU A 132 -4.50 -1.17 -14.14
C GLU A 132 -4.49 0.12 -13.32
N PHE A 133 -3.76 0.13 -12.20
CA PHE A 133 -3.65 1.28 -11.32
C PHE A 133 -2.97 2.47 -12.00
N PHE A 134 -1.81 2.28 -12.65
CA PHE A 134 -1.13 3.40 -13.33
C PHE A 134 -1.94 3.98 -14.47
N THR A 135 -2.65 3.13 -15.20
CA THR A 135 -3.54 3.56 -16.28
C THR A 135 -4.65 4.47 -15.74
N GLU A 136 -5.31 4.10 -14.64
CA GLU A 136 -6.35 4.94 -14.03
C GLU A 136 -5.76 6.18 -13.34
N LEU A 137 -4.59 6.08 -12.69
CA LEU A 137 -3.90 7.23 -12.09
C LEU A 137 -3.58 8.30 -13.14
N GLN A 138 -3.04 7.92 -14.30
CA GLN A 138 -2.77 8.84 -15.39
C GLN A 138 -4.04 9.52 -15.91
N LYS A 139 -5.13 8.75 -16.08
CA LYS A 139 -6.44 9.32 -16.49
C LYS A 139 -6.98 10.29 -15.45
N PHE A 140 -6.89 9.91 -14.17
CA PHE A 140 -7.36 10.75 -13.07
C PHE A 140 -6.60 12.06 -13.00
N VAL A 141 -5.27 12.03 -13.08
CA VAL A 141 -4.45 13.25 -12.97
C VAL A 141 -4.65 14.15 -14.18
N ARG A 142 -4.79 13.61 -15.40
CA ARG A 142 -5.18 14.42 -16.58
C ARG A 142 -6.55 15.09 -16.40
N TRP A 143 -7.50 14.35 -15.84
CA TRP A 143 -8.83 14.89 -15.55
C TRP A 143 -8.77 15.98 -14.46
N LEU A 144 -7.95 15.75 -13.43
CA LEU A 144 -7.76 16.66 -12.32
C LEU A 144 -7.13 17.98 -12.78
N ASP A 145 -6.04 17.92 -13.54
CA ASP A 145 -5.33 19.09 -14.09
C ASP A 145 -6.30 20.00 -14.86
N ARG A 146 -7.16 19.40 -15.70
CA ARG A 146 -8.18 20.14 -16.46
C ARG A 146 -9.26 20.77 -15.58
N LYS A 147 -9.62 20.10 -14.48
CA LYS A 147 -10.70 20.55 -13.59
C LYS A 147 -10.26 21.64 -12.63
N THR A 148 -9.06 21.51 -12.06
CA THR A 148 -8.58 22.35 -10.95
C THR A 148 -7.47 23.32 -11.34
N GLY A 149 -7.00 23.28 -12.60
CA GLY A 149 -5.90 24.11 -13.08
C GLY A 149 -4.53 23.70 -12.52
N THR A 150 -4.41 22.47 -12.02
CA THR A 150 -3.12 21.89 -11.60
C THR A 150 -2.33 21.39 -12.82
N SER A 151 -1.07 21.00 -12.60
CA SER A 151 -0.15 20.51 -13.65
C SER A 151 0.59 19.24 -13.21
N TRP A 152 -0.10 18.37 -12.48
CA TRP A 152 0.49 17.19 -11.87
C TRP A 152 0.78 16.07 -12.86
N PHE A 153 0.17 16.09 -14.06
CA PHE A 153 0.29 14.99 -15.01
C PHE A 153 1.74 14.63 -15.34
N ASN A 154 2.57 15.62 -15.68
CA ASN A 154 3.97 15.39 -16.05
C ASN A 154 4.79 14.84 -14.87
N THR A 155 4.53 15.33 -13.66
CA THR A 155 5.18 14.88 -12.42
C THR A 155 4.83 13.42 -12.14
N VAL A 156 3.54 13.09 -12.18
CA VAL A 156 3.03 11.72 -11.94
C VAL A 156 3.52 10.76 -13.01
N GLU A 157 3.49 11.15 -14.28
CA GLU A 157 4.01 10.35 -15.38
C GLU A 157 5.52 10.09 -15.24
N GLY A 158 6.28 11.09 -14.79
CA GLY A 158 7.70 10.94 -14.44
C GLY A 158 7.92 9.87 -13.38
N PHE A 159 7.18 9.92 -12.27
CA PHE A 159 7.29 8.91 -11.21
C PHE A 159 6.83 7.53 -11.64
N ILE A 160 5.77 7.41 -12.44
CA ILE A 160 5.35 6.13 -13.01
C ILE A 160 6.50 5.57 -13.85
N ARG A 161 7.04 6.34 -14.80
CA ARG A 161 8.14 5.87 -15.66
C ARG A 161 9.36 5.42 -14.86
N MET A 162 9.69 6.12 -13.78
CA MET A 162 10.84 5.78 -12.93
C MET A 162 10.64 4.50 -12.09
N ASN A 163 9.41 4.21 -11.65
CA ASN A 163 9.15 3.15 -10.68
C ASN A 163 8.42 1.94 -11.27
N LYS A 164 7.95 2.01 -12.52
CA LYS A 164 7.04 1.03 -13.11
C LYS A 164 7.59 -0.39 -13.06
N ASP A 165 8.82 -0.59 -13.52
CA ASP A 165 9.41 -1.92 -13.63
C ASP A 165 9.73 -2.51 -12.26
N ASP A 166 10.20 -1.70 -11.31
CA ASP A 166 10.46 -2.13 -9.94
C ASP A 166 9.16 -2.51 -9.21
N ILE A 167 8.07 -1.74 -9.40
CA ILE A 167 6.78 -2.03 -8.78
C ILE A 167 6.17 -3.31 -9.38
N LYS A 168 6.27 -3.51 -10.70
CA LYS A 168 5.87 -4.77 -11.35
C LYS A 168 6.66 -5.96 -10.84
N THR A 169 7.97 -5.80 -10.69
CA THR A 169 8.83 -6.84 -10.10
C THR A 169 8.39 -7.12 -8.66
N GLY A 170 8.03 -6.08 -7.91
CA GLY A 170 7.45 -6.19 -6.58
C GLY A 170 6.13 -6.95 -6.55
N GLU A 171 5.21 -6.68 -7.47
CA GLU A 171 3.95 -7.42 -7.62
C GLU A 171 4.19 -8.90 -7.93
N ALA A 172 5.09 -9.20 -8.87
CA ALA A 172 5.45 -10.58 -9.21
C ALA A 172 6.10 -11.32 -8.02
N ALA A 173 6.99 -10.64 -7.29
CA ALA A 173 7.62 -11.17 -6.08
C ALA A 173 6.59 -11.41 -4.97
N LEU A 174 5.67 -10.46 -4.75
CA LEU A 174 4.58 -10.58 -3.78
C LEU A 174 3.70 -11.81 -4.09
N ASN A 175 3.25 -11.95 -5.33
CA ASN A 175 2.46 -13.11 -5.75
C ASN A 175 3.25 -14.42 -5.58
N SER A 176 4.53 -14.44 -5.97
CA SER A 176 5.39 -15.62 -5.81
C SER A 176 5.58 -16.01 -4.35
N LEU A 177 5.76 -15.04 -3.46
CA LEU A 177 5.91 -15.27 -2.01
C LEU A 177 4.62 -15.80 -1.38
N VAL A 178 3.48 -15.25 -1.76
CA VAL A 178 2.19 -15.71 -1.25
C VAL A 178 1.88 -17.10 -1.78
N LEU A 179 2.08 -17.37 -3.07
CA LEU A 179 1.91 -18.70 -3.66
C LEU A 179 2.87 -19.74 -3.08
N HIS A 180 4.05 -19.32 -2.62
CA HIS A 180 4.95 -20.23 -1.91
C HIS A 180 4.37 -20.71 -0.57
N HIS A 181 3.62 -19.86 0.14
CA HIS A 181 2.98 -20.22 1.41
C HIS A 181 1.58 -20.82 1.22
N PHE A 182 0.85 -20.37 0.21
CA PHE A 182 -0.51 -20.76 -0.12
C PHE A 182 -0.61 -21.12 -1.62
N PRO A 183 -0.10 -22.28 -2.05
CA PRO A 183 -0.08 -22.67 -3.47
C PRO A 183 -1.47 -22.70 -4.12
N HIS A 184 -2.50 -22.98 -3.33
CA HIS A 184 -3.88 -23.13 -3.74
C HIS A 184 -4.74 -21.88 -3.49
N ILE A 185 -4.13 -20.72 -3.17
CA ILE A 185 -4.87 -19.48 -2.80
C ILE A 185 -5.88 -19.01 -3.85
N HIS A 186 -5.76 -19.50 -5.09
CA HIS A 186 -6.66 -19.15 -6.17
C HIS A 186 -7.56 -20.28 -6.65
N ASP A 187 -7.55 -21.41 -5.95
CA ASP A 187 -8.41 -22.55 -6.21
C ASP A 187 -9.76 -22.33 -5.51
N HIS A 188 -10.83 -22.92 -6.05
CA HIS A 188 -12.19 -22.69 -5.54
C HIS A 188 -12.44 -23.34 -4.17
N ASP A 189 -11.62 -24.32 -3.81
CA ASP A 189 -11.64 -25.10 -2.57
C ASP A 189 -10.65 -24.59 -1.51
N PHE A 190 -9.95 -23.47 -1.77
CA PHE A 190 -9.14 -22.78 -0.77
C PHE A 190 -10.02 -22.43 0.44
N ASP A 191 -9.73 -23.05 1.57
CA ASP A 191 -10.58 -22.99 2.74
C ASP A 191 -9.79 -22.70 4.03
N GLN A 192 -10.49 -22.74 5.16
CA GLN A 192 -9.90 -22.46 6.47
C GLN A 192 -8.76 -23.43 6.82
N LYS A 193 -8.72 -24.65 6.26
CA LYS A 193 -7.72 -25.66 6.57
C LYS A 193 -6.35 -25.30 6.01
N ASP A 194 -6.29 -24.61 4.88
CA ASP A 194 -5.02 -24.10 4.34
C ASP A 194 -4.37 -23.12 5.32
N PHE A 195 -5.19 -22.26 5.95
CA PHE A 195 -4.72 -21.36 7.00
C PHE A 195 -4.32 -22.11 8.28
N GLU A 196 -5.05 -23.14 8.68
CA GLU A 196 -4.71 -23.97 9.83
C GLU A 196 -3.39 -24.73 9.61
N ALA A 197 -3.17 -25.26 8.41
CA ALA A 197 -1.92 -25.91 8.02
C ALA A 197 -0.75 -24.93 8.06
N ASP A 198 -0.94 -23.69 7.60
CA ASP A 198 0.07 -22.65 7.70
C ASP A 198 0.37 -22.26 9.16
N GLN A 199 -0.66 -22.12 9.99
CA GLN A 199 -0.49 -21.86 11.43
C GLN A 199 0.28 -22.98 12.14
N GLN A 200 -0.03 -24.25 11.83
CA GLN A 200 0.73 -25.39 12.35
C GLN A 200 2.19 -25.35 11.90
N ARG A 201 2.45 -25.05 10.62
CA ARG A 201 3.80 -24.86 10.08
C ARG A 201 4.54 -23.75 10.83
N LEU A 202 3.91 -22.61 11.07
CA LEU A 202 4.46 -21.50 11.84
C LEU A 202 4.73 -21.87 13.31
N GLY A 203 3.87 -22.70 13.92
CA GLY A 203 4.04 -23.20 15.29
C GLY A 203 5.29 -24.06 15.50
N THR A 204 5.93 -24.54 14.42
CA THR A 204 7.21 -25.27 14.49
C THR A 204 8.45 -24.38 14.62
N LEU A 205 8.29 -23.07 14.48
CA LEU A 205 9.39 -22.10 14.54
C LEU A 205 9.74 -21.80 16.00
N ILE A 206 11.04 -21.79 16.32
CA ILE A 206 11.53 -21.46 17.68
C ILE A 206 11.87 -19.98 17.78
N HIS A 207 12.31 -19.40 16.67
CA HIS A 207 12.60 -17.98 16.56
C HIS A 207 11.87 -17.40 15.36
N SER A 208 11.31 -16.21 15.53
CA SER A 208 10.75 -15.41 14.47
C SER A 208 11.16 -13.95 14.65
N VAL A 209 11.32 -13.26 13.53
CA VAL A 209 11.60 -11.83 13.46
C VAL A 209 10.66 -11.26 12.41
N ASP A 210 9.72 -10.41 12.83
CA ASP A 210 8.99 -9.52 11.93
C ASP A 210 9.84 -8.29 11.64
N GLY A 211 9.73 -7.75 10.43
CA GLY A 211 10.45 -6.53 10.09
C GLY A 211 10.29 -6.13 8.64
N LEU A 212 10.97 -5.04 8.31
CA LEU A 212 11.20 -4.61 6.94
C LEU A 212 12.63 -4.97 6.54
N PHE A 213 12.77 -5.86 5.57
CA PHE A 213 14.05 -6.41 5.16
C PHE A 213 14.47 -5.88 3.78
N GLU A 214 15.69 -5.35 3.67
CA GLU A 214 16.32 -5.11 2.37
C GLU A 214 17.05 -6.36 1.90
N VAL A 215 16.82 -6.78 0.66
CA VAL A 215 17.66 -7.79 0.01
C VAL A 215 18.98 -7.14 -0.40
N GLN A 216 20.08 -7.51 0.26
CA GLN A 216 21.41 -6.94 -0.03
C GLN A 216 22.07 -7.64 -1.22
N THR A 217 22.04 -8.97 -1.22
CA THR A 217 22.65 -9.81 -2.26
C THR A 217 22.02 -11.20 -2.24
N VAL A 218 22.23 -11.94 -3.34
CA VAL A 218 21.84 -13.34 -3.49
C VAL A 218 23.09 -14.12 -3.92
N ILE A 219 23.47 -15.13 -3.14
CA ILE A 219 24.65 -15.97 -3.37
C ILE A 219 24.21 -17.43 -3.28
N ASP A 220 24.27 -18.19 -4.38
CA ASP A 220 23.92 -19.63 -4.43
C ASP A 220 22.60 -19.96 -3.69
N ASP A 221 21.52 -19.25 -4.05
CA ASP A 221 20.17 -19.32 -3.47
C ASP A 221 20.06 -18.91 -1.98
N VAL A 222 21.11 -18.32 -1.42
CA VAL A 222 21.09 -17.68 -0.10
C VAL A 222 20.89 -16.18 -0.27
N PHE A 223 19.78 -15.70 0.28
CA PHE A 223 19.43 -14.29 0.30
C PHE A 223 19.97 -13.65 1.57
N VAL A 224 20.75 -12.59 1.42
CA VAL A 224 21.26 -11.78 2.54
C VAL A 224 20.27 -10.65 2.77
N LEU A 225 19.57 -10.69 3.89
CA LEU A 225 18.55 -9.72 4.28
C LEU A 225 19.07 -8.81 5.38
N ASN A 226 18.90 -7.50 5.25
CA ASN A 226 19.18 -6.54 6.32
C ASN A 226 17.87 -5.98 6.87
N ASN A 227 17.61 -6.15 8.16
CA ASN A 227 16.43 -5.58 8.80
C ASN A 227 16.64 -4.09 9.06
N PHE A 228 15.71 -3.26 8.60
CA PHE A 228 15.76 -1.80 8.78
C PHE A 228 15.68 -1.36 10.23
N GLU A 229 14.97 -2.13 11.07
CA GLU A 229 14.65 -1.72 12.43
C GLU A 229 15.85 -1.87 13.37
N ASP A 230 16.60 -2.97 13.26
CA ASP A 230 17.73 -3.26 14.15
C ASP A 230 19.10 -3.34 13.43
N GLY A 231 19.12 -3.17 12.11
CA GLY A 231 20.32 -3.23 11.27
C GLY A 231 20.95 -4.62 11.20
N LYS A 232 20.29 -5.67 11.72
CA LYS A 232 20.85 -7.02 11.73
C LYS A 232 20.74 -7.66 10.36
N THR A 233 21.75 -8.45 10.05
CA THR A 233 21.84 -9.22 8.81
C THR A 233 21.43 -10.67 9.04
N TYR A 234 20.60 -11.18 8.14
CA TYR A 234 20.03 -12.52 8.17
C TYR A 234 20.32 -13.24 6.86
N HIS A 235 20.70 -14.51 6.94
CA HIS A 235 20.91 -15.36 5.77
C HIS A 235 19.70 -16.28 5.62
N THR A 236 18.96 -16.11 4.54
CA THR A 236 17.65 -16.73 4.32
C THR A 236 17.69 -17.63 3.09
N LYS A 237 17.02 -18.79 3.17
CA LYS A 237 16.75 -19.67 2.03
C LYS A 237 15.25 -19.78 1.74
N GLY A 238 14.91 -20.19 0.52
CA GLY A 238 13.53 -20.47 0.10
C GLY A 238 12.74 -19.25 -0.36
N LEU A 239 13.41 -18.12 -0.64
CA LEU A 239 12.80 -16.99 -1.32
C LEU A 239 12.78 -17.24 -2.84
N PRO A 240 11.73 -16.80 -3.57
CA PRO A 240 11.66 -16.91 -5.03
C PRO A 240 12.81 -16.18 -5.74
N ASN A 241 13.32 -16.76 -6.84
CA ASN A 241 14.43 -16.20 -7.62
C ASN A 241 14.11 -14.87 -8.33
N CYS A 242 12.83 -14.49 -8.43
CA CYS A 242 12.43 -13.19 -8.95
C CYS A 242 12.72 -12.03 -7.99
N ILE A 243 13.13 -12.32 -6.74
CA ILE A 243 13.50 -11.31 -5.76
C ILE A 243 14.93 -10.85 -6.01
N LEU A 244 15.08 -9.58 -6.36
CA LEU A 244 16.36 -8.95 -6.69
C LEU A 244 16.93 -8.10 -5.54
N PRO A 245 18.25 -7.87 -5.51
CA PRO A 245 18.86 -6.92 -4.59
C PRO A 245 18.23 -5.52 -4.66
N GLY A 246 18.07 -4.88 -3.50
CA GLY A 246 17.45 -3.57 -3.33
C GLY A 246 15.93 -3.60 -3.11
N ILE A 247 15.26 -4.73 -3.37
CA ILE A 247 13.84 -4.91 -3.02
C ILE A 247 13.68 -4.91 -1.51
N LEU A 248 12.58 -4.31 -1.04
CA LEU A 248 12.20 -4.30 0.37
C LEU A 248 11.06 -5.27 0.61
N LEU A 249 11.22 -6.17 1.59
CA LEU A 249 10.24 -7.17 1.96
C LEU A 249 9.73 -6.86 3.37
N LYS A 250 8.44 -6.52 3.50
CA LYS A 250 7.77 -6.48 4.81
C LYS A 250 7.15 -7.84 5.09
N GLY A 251 7.48 -8.41 6.23
CA GLY A 251 6.97 -9.71 6.64
C GLY A 251 7.81 -10.27 7.78
N ALA A 252 7.85 -11.59 7.88
CA ALA A 252 8.59 -12.27 8.93
C ALA A 252 9.50 -13.37 8.38
N ILE A 253 10.64 -13.53 9.05
CA ILE A 253 11.54 -14.67 8.91
C ILE A 253 11.47 -15.53 10.16
N GLY A 254 11.62 -16.84 9.98
CA GLY A 254 11.56 -17.83 11.03
C GLY A 254 12.71 -18.83 10.96
N LYS A 255 13.01 -19.45 12.10
CA LYS A 255 14.05 -20.47 12.22
C LYS A 255 13.59 -21.62 13.11
N ARG A 256 13.73 -22.86 12.63
CA ARG A 256 13.49 -24.07 13.43
C ARG A 256 14.71 -24.42 14.27
N LYS A 257 14.54 -25.38 15.20
CA LYS A 257 15.66 -25.97 15.94
C LYS A 257 16.68 -26.52 14.96
N HIS A 258 17.95 -26.19 15.17
CA HIS A 258 19.09 -26.68 14.38
C HIS A 258 19.15 -26.25 12.91
N ASP A 259 18.23 -25.39 12.42
CA ASP A 259 18.40 -24.79 11.09
C ASP A 259 19.67 -23.92 11.09
N PHE A 260 20.40 -23.89 9.97
CA PHE A 260 21.51 -22.94 9.79
C PHE A 260 20.99 -21.59 9.27
N PHE A 261 20.14 -21.64 8.24
CA PHE A 261 19.54 -20.49 7.58
C PHE A 261 18.17 -20.12 8.16
N TRP A 262 17.81 -18.85 8.04
CA TRP A 262 16.45 -18.37 8.24
C TRP A 262 15.58 -18.76 7.04
N ARG A 263 14.26 -18.73 7.22
CA ARG A 263 13.29 -18.97 6.14
C ARG A 263 12.25 -17.87 6.16
N TRP A 264 11.81 -17.45 4.98
CA TRP A 264 10.69 -16.52 4.87
C TRP A 264 9.39 -17.23 5.28
N CYS A 265 8.69 -16.70 6.29
CA CYS A 265 7.56 -17.40 6.89
C CYS A 265 6.23 -16.66 6.80
N ALA A 266 6.23 -15.34 6.64
CA ALA A 266 5.01 -14.56 6.42
C ALA A 266 5.29 -13.38 5.50
N THR A 267 4.35 -13.07 4.59
CA THR A 267 4.47 -11.99 3.63
C THR A 267 3.46 -10.88 3.93
N GLY A 268 3.95 -9.68 4.19
CA GLY A 268 3.13 -8.49 4.38
C GLY A 268 2.99 -7.66 3.10
N ALA A 269 4.12 -7.24 2.54
CA ALA A 269 4.19 -6.44 1.31
C ALA A 269 5.59 -6.50 0.69
N VAL A 270 5.68 -6.15 -0.60
CA VAL A 270 6.94 -5.99 -1.33
C VAL A 270 6.99 -4.59 -1.90
N PHE A 271 8.12 -3.90 -1.71
CA PHE A 271 8.29 -2.52 -2.14
C PHE A 271 9.53 -2.35 -3.02
N PRO A 272 9.49 -1.41 -3.98
CA PRO A 272 10.65 -1.05 -4.77
C PRO A 272 11.72 -0.37 -3.89
N LYS A 273 12.95 -0.31 -4.39
CA LYS A 273 14.07 0.33 -3.69
C LYS A 273 13.79 1.81 -3.38
N SER A 274 13.05 2.50 -4.24
CA SER A 274 12.70 3.91 -4.10
C SER A 274 11.88 4.20 -2.83
N SER A 275 11.10 3.24 -2.33
CA SER A 275 10.30 3.38 -1.11
C SER A 275 11.14 3.56 0.15
N LYS A 276 12.42 3.13 0.11
CA LYS A 276 13.36 3.20 1.23
C LYS A 276 13.42 4.58 1.87
N LYS A 277 13.31 5.65 1.07
CA LYS A 277 13.38 7.02 1.60
C LYS A 277 12.16 7.39 2.45
N PHE A 278 11.01 6.77 2.21
CA PHE A 278 9.77 6.99 2.95
C PHE A 278 9.66 6.07 4.19
N MET A 279 10.36 4.94 4.21
CA MET A 279 10.25 3.92 5.28
C MET A 279 11.28 4.00 6.40
N ARG A 280 12.33 4.82 6.27
CA ARG A 280 13.33 4.98 7.34
C ARG A 280 12.69 5.59 8.59
N THR A 281 12.74 4.85 9.69
CA THR A 281 11.96 5.05 10.91
C THR A 281 12.33 6.28 11.74
N ASP A 282 13.52 6.87 11.62
CA ASP A 282 13.99 7.80 12.68
C ASP A 282 14.44 9.21 12.27
N LYS A 283 14.20 9.68 11.03
CA LYS A 283 14.48 11.10 10.73
C LYS A 283 13.41 11.75 9.86
N THR A 284 12.76 12.72 10.47
CA THR A 284 12.01 13.84 9.89
C THR A 284 12.65 14.25 8.58
N VAL A 285 11.93 14.03 7.48
CA VAL A 285 12.18 14.82 6.27
C VAL A 285 11.34 16.08 6.47
N ILE A 286 11.94 17.05 7.17
CA ILE A 286 11.50 18.44 7.09
C ILE A 286 11.82 18.87 5.67
N ILE A 287 10.78 19.08 4.88
CA ILE A 287 10.93 19.78 3.61
C ILE A 287 10.12 21.06 3.81
N LEU A 288 10.88 22.13 4.01
CA LEU A 288 10.45 23.51 3.84
C LEU A 288 10.12 23.74 2.37
#